data_AF-A0A815L7S8-F1
#
_entry.id   AF-A0A815L7S8-F1
#
_cell.length_a   1.000
_cell.length_b   1.000
_cell.length_c   1.000
_cell.angle_alpha   90.00
_cell.angle_beta   90.00
_cell.angle_gamma   90.00
#
_symmetry.space_group_name_H-M   'P 1'
#
loop_
_entity.id
_entity.type
_entity.pdbx_description
1 polymer ?
#
loop_
_entity_poly.entity_id
_entity_poly.type
_entity_poly.pdbx_seq_one_letter_code
_entity_poly.pdbx_strand_id
1 'polypeptide(L)'
;MKTNLSFTQLGSVFNIPGSAEDRRKRASDAFQTVENILMEIFVPQRLGVSHISRQQAEEHHTIYSKEFFGSLCLIWDGTYIYTGKSADHGLNRAMYSVQKKRHLVKFMSLVLPDGYVLDTIGPFYGNENDAKICEQILTTMDRLREWCNVNDVMIVDRGFRDILITFEELGFDSKMPAYLARNMKQHTAEEANDSHLIISAVLNAYRPRTTESVDPQAQKTLAMSTEQRAAMQNDLKKRVESGKLSSKSNWEKINEADFDFPLLDLDDLCSLFFRVYQLKQSRSYTAEHLDDDGNYYIEIKPYEHSLIRCAIRTRHSHSTKYYVWVEYSLRDTSEPTKCRHLKFKSGERTVGCCAHVACIIW
;
A
#
# COMPACT_ATOMS: atom_id res chain seq x y z
N MET A 1 10.17 -20.41 18.62
CA MET A 1 9.14 -21.06 17.78
C MET A 1 8.01 -21.53 18.69
N LYS A 2 6.75 -21.13 18.47
CA LYS A 2 5.63 -21.46 19.37
C LYS A 2 4.79 -22.57 18.74
N THR A 3 4.89 -23.78 19.28
CA THR A 3 4.20 -24.97 18.75
C THR A 3 2.86 -25.25 19.44
N ASN A 4 2.50 -24.47 20.47
CA ASN A 4 1.45 -24.78 21.46
C ASN A 4 1.61 -26.16 22.14
N LEU A 5 2.76 -26.81 21.94
CA LEU A 5 3.13 -28.09 22.55
C LEU A 5 4.24 -27.83 23.56
N SER A 6 4.12 -28.45 24.73
CA SER A 6 5.23 -28.54 25.69
C SER A 6 6.43 -29.26 25.08
N PHE A 7 7.64 -29.02 25.60
CA PHE A 7 8.82 -29.74 25.15
C PHE A 7 8.70 -31.26 25.33
N THR A 8 7.94 -31.74 26.32
CA THR A 8 7.62 -33.16 26.47
C THR A 8 6.75 -33.69 25.33
N GLN A 9 5.71 -32.95 24.93
CA GLN A 9 4.88 -33.29 23.78
C GLN A 9 5.70 -33.28 22.49
N LEU A 10 6.54 -32.26 22.28
CA LEU A 10 7.43 -32.18 21.11
C LEU A 10 8.40 -33.36 21.06
N GLY A 11 9.07 -33.66 22.17
CA GLY A 11 9.97 -34.81 22.24
C GLY A 11 9.28 -36.14 21.98
N SER A 12 7.97 -36.23 22.27
CA SER A 12 7.16 -37.42 21.97
C SER A 12 6.75 -37.48 20.50
N VAL A 13 6.31 -36.36 19.91
CA VAL A 13 5.96 -36.25 18.48
C VAL A 13 7.14 -36.58 17.57
N PHE A 14 8.34 -36.12 17.95
CA PHE A 14 9.57 -36.37 17.19
C PHE A 14 10.28 -37.67 17.57
N ASN A 15 9.65 -38.54 18.38
CA ASN A 15 10.22 -39.82 18.81
C ASN A 15 11.66 -39.72 19.36
N ILE A 16 11.96 -38.66 20.14
CA ILE A 16 13.26 -38.52 20.80
C ILE A 16 13.45 -39.70 21.77
N PRO A 17 14.58 -40.41 21.75
CA PRO A 17 14.79 -41.56 22.63
C PRO A 17 15.02 -41.13 24.10
N GLY A 18 14.64 -42.01 25.03
CA GLY A 18 14.86 -41.84 26.48
C GLY A 18 13.57 -41.66 27.30
N SER A 19 13.74 -41.35 28.58
CA SER A 19 12.62 -41.09 29.49
C SER A 19 11.84 -39.82 29.10
N ALA A 20 10.68 -39.58 29.73
CA ALA A 20 9.92 -38.35 29.50
C ALA A 20 10.73 -37.09 29.83
N GLU A 21 11.57 -37.15 30.85
CA GLU A 21 12.45 -36.05 31.23
C GLU A 21 13.60 -35.87 30.22
N ASP A 22 14.23 -36.96 29.77
CA ASP A 22 15.27 -36.90 28.73
C ASP A 22 14.74 -36.28 27.44
N ARG A 23 13.53 -36.68 27.03
CA ARG A 23 12.86 -36.14 25.84
C ARG A 23 12.60 -34.64 25.97
N ARG A 24 12.06 -34.21 27.11
CA ARG A 24 11.80 -32.80 27.41
C ARG A 24 13.09 -31.99 27.34
N LYS A 25 14.15 -32.47 28.00
CA LYS A 25 15.44 -31.78 28.08
C LYS A 25 16.09 -31.68 26.70
N ARG A 26 16.20 -32.79 25.95
CA ARG A 26 16.76 -32.79 24.60
C ARG A 26 16.00 -31.89 23.63
N ALA A 27 14.66 -31.87 23.71
CA ALA A 27 13.86 -30.95 22.91
C ALA A 27 14.17 -29.49 23.27
N SER A 28 14.18 -29.16 24.56
CA SER A 28 14.54 -27.81 25.04
C SER A 28 15.94 -27.39 24.60
N ASP A 29 16.94 -28.27 24.78
CA ASP A 29 18.33 -28.04 24.42
C ASP A 29 18.47 -27.80 22.91
N ALA A 30 17.72 -28.52 22.07
CA ALA A 30 17.71 -28.31 20.63
C ALA A 30 17.16 -26.92 20.25
N PHE A 31 16.05 -26.48 20.87
CA PHE A 31 15.51 -25.13 20.64
C PHE A 31 16.48 -24.04 21.09
N GLN A 32 17.10 -24.20 22.26
CA GLN A 32 18.10 -23.25 22.76
C GLN A 32 19.33 -23.20 21.86
N THR A 33 19.78 -24.35 21.35
CA THR A 33 20.92 -24.41 20.42
C THR A 33 20.60 -23.67 19.12
N VAL A 34 19.41 -23.89 18.55
CA VAL A 34 18.97 -23.17 17.34
C VAL A 34 18.87 -21.66 17.60
N GLU A 35 18.31 -21.25 18.74
CA GLU A 35 18.23 -19.84 19.13
C GLU A 35 19.62 -19.20 19.22
N ASN A 36 20.55 -19.84 19.94
CA ASN A 36 21.91 -19.34 20.08
C ASN A 36 22.60 -19.22 18.71
N ILE A 37 22.47 -20.22 17.84
CA ILE A 37 23.03 -20.19 16.49
C ILE A 37 22.42 -19.05 15.66
N LEU A 38 21.11 -18.83 15.74
CA LEU A 38 20.46 -17.72 15.05
C LEU A 38 20.98 -16.37 15.56
N MET A 39 21.14 -16.22 16.88
CA MET A 39 21.63 -14.98 17.49
C MET A 39 23.12 -14.71 17.21
N GLU A 40 23.95 -15.75 17.15
CA GLU A 40 25.40 -15.62 16.94
C GLU A 40 25.77 -15.51 15.46
N ILE A 41 25.03 -16.20 14.57
CA ILE A 41 25.39 -16.32 13.16
C ILE A 41 24.42 -15.55 12.27
N PHE A 42 23.12 -15.78 12.41
CA PHE A 42 22.14 -15.22 11.47
C PHE A 42 21.91 -13.72 11.70
N VAL A 43 21.57 -13.33 12.93
CA VAL A 43 21.23 -11.93 13.27
C VAL A 43 22.34 -10.96 12.87
N PRO A 44 23.61 -11.15 13.28
CA PRO A 44 24.68 -10.20 12.97
C PRO A 44 25.00 -10.09 11.47
N GLN A 45 24.56 -11.05 10.65
CA GLN A 45 24.82 -11.11 9.22
C GLN A 45 23.61 -10.71 8.37
N ARG A 46 22.40 -10.65 8.93
CA ARG A 46 21.15 -10.56 8.18
C ARG A 46 20.11 -9.61 8.76
N LEU A 47 20.22 -9.20 10.02
CA LEU A 47 19.26 -8.31 10.67
C LEU A 47 19.97 -7.18 11.43
N GLY A 48 19.34 -6.00 11.39
CA GLY A 48 19.83 -4.78 12.01
C GLY A 48 20.68 -3.93 11.08
N VAL A 49 21.03 -2.73 11.51
CA VAL A 49 21.79 -1.80 10.66
C VAL A 49 23.29 -2.13 10.56
N SER A 50 23.77 -3.11 11.33
CA SER A 50 25.20 -3.45 11.40
C SER A 50 25.68 -4.37 10.28
N HIS A 51 24.79 -5.15 9.65
CA HIS A 51 25.19 -6.10 8.61
C HIS A 51 25.21 -5.49 7.19
N ILE A 52 24.64 -4.30 7.02
CA ILE A 52 24.50 -3.64 5.72
C ILE A 52 24.98 -2.19 5.80
N SER A 53 25.84 -1.81 4.86
CA SER A 53 26.25 -0.41 4.71
C SER A 53 25.11 0.44 4.13
N ARG A 54 25.16 1.76 4.35
CA ARG A 54 24.19 2.68 3.73
C ARG A 54 24.18 2.58 2.21
N GLN A 55 25.35 2.49 1.57
CA GLN A 55 25.45 2.35 0.12
C GLN A 55 24.73 1.09 -0.39
N GLN A 56 24.87 -0.04 0.32
CA GLN A 56 24.13 -1.26 -0.02
C GLN A 56 22.64 -1.12 0.23
N ALA A 57 22.21 -0.40 1.27
CA ALA A 57 20.79 -0.13 1.50
C ALA A 57 20.16 0.73 0.39
N GLU A 58 20.90 1.67 -0.17
CA GLU A 58 20.46 2.48 -1.33
C GLU A 58 20.30 1.66 -2.62
N GLU A 59 20.94 0.49 -2.72
CA GLU A 59 20.73 -0.44 -3.84
C GLU A 59 19.36 -1.13 -3.79
N HIS A 60 18.76 -1.24 -2.60
CA HIS A 60 17.42 -1.80 -2.38
C HIS A 60 16.28 -0.81 -2.66
N HIS A 61 16.62 0.37 -3.19
CA HIS A 61 15.63 1.32 -3.65
C HIS A 61 15.04 0.92 -5.00
N THR A 62 13.72 1.02 -5.08
CA THR A 62 13.01 0.88 -6.35
C THR A 62 13.21 2.14 -7.19
N ILE A 63 13.12 2.01 -8.52
CA ILE A 63 13.16 3.17 -9.43
C ILE A 63 12.15 4.24 -9.03
N TYR A 64 10.95 3.84 -8.62
CA TYR A 64 9.91 4.75 -8.12
C TYR A 64 10.34 5.48 -6.84
N SER A 65 10.89 4.77 -5.85
CA SER A 65 11.36 5.42 -4.61
C SER A 65 12.51 6.39 -4.87
N LYS A 66 13.42 6.07 -5.80
CA LYS A 66 14.52 6.98 -6.20
C LYS A 66 13.97 8.23 -6.87
N GLU A 67 13.04 8.07 -7.80
CA GLU A 67 12.51 9.20 -8.57
C GLU A 67 11.62 10.11 -7.70
N PHE A 68 10.75 9.53 -6.86
CA PHE A 68 9.79 10.32 -6.09
C PHE A 68 10.37 10.96 -4.84
N PHE A 69 11.38 10.33 -4.21
CA PHE A 69 11.83 10.72 -2.87
C PHE A 69 13.32 11.06 -2.80
N GLY A 70 14.14 10.56 -3.73
CA GLY A 70 15.57 10.91 -3.85
C GLY A 70 16.51 10.35 -2.78
N SER A 71 16.12 10.45 -1.50
CA SER A 71 16.89 9.98 -0.33
C SER A 71 16.61 8.52 0.01
N LEU A 72 17.38 7.95 0.95
CA LEU A 72 17.15 6.60 1.49
C LEU A 72 15.76 6.52 2.15
N CYS A 73 15.03 5.45 1.88
CA CYS A 73 13.65 5.24 2.28
C CYS A 73 13.58 4.02 3.20
N LEU A 74 12.98 4.20 4.37
CA LEU A 74 12.77 3.14 5.34
C LEU A 74 11.29 3.00 5.64
N ILE A 75 10.74 1.83 5.33
CA ILE A 75 9.35 1.49 5.60
C ILE A 75 9.25 0.90 7.00
N TRP A 76 8.37 1.46 7.81
CA TRP A 76 8.05 0.95 9.14
C TRP A 76 6.67 0.30 9.11
N ASP A 77 6.59 -0.96 9.53
CA ASP A 77 5.32 -1.68 9.64
C ASP A 77 5.23 -2.53 10.91
N GLY A 78 4.07 -2.44 11.57
CA GLY A 78 3.77 -3.22 12.76
C GLY A 78 3.21 -4.60 12.39
N THR A 79 3.99 -5.65 12.63
CA THR A 79 3.53 -7.04 12.51
C THR A 79 3.27 -7.68 13.87
N TYR A 80 2.64 -8.85 13.90
CA TYR A 80 2.29 -9.51 15.16
C TYR A 80 2.29 -11.03 15.07
N ILE A 81 2.59 -11.65 16.22
CA ILE A 81 2.44 -13.08 16.43
C ILE A 81 1.30 -13.29 17.43
N TYR A 82 0.30 -14.06 17.02
CA TYR A 82 -0.79 -14.44 17.91
C TYR A 82 -0.29 -15.40 18.99
N THR A 83 -0.85 -15.22 20.19
CA THR A 83 -0.48 -15.99 21.36
C THR A 83 -1.71 -16.54 22.06
N GLY A 84 -1.57 -17.69 22.72
CA GLY A 84 -2.59 -18.15 23.67
C GLY A 84 -2.70 -17.25 24.90
N LYS A 85 -3.74 -17.49 25.71
CA LYS A 85 -3.91 -16.83 27.01
C LYS A 85 -2.76 -17.21 27.94
N SER A 86 -2.32 -16.26 28.76
CA SER A 86 -1.36 -16.52 29.83
C SER A 86 -2.10 -16.75 31.16
N ALA A 87 -1.56 -17.60 32.02
CA ALA A 87 -1.99 -17.73 33.41
C ALA A 87 -1.60 -16.50 34.24
N ASP A 88 -0.56 -15.77 33.82
CA ASP A 88 -0.21 -14.47 34.38
C ASP A 88 -1.22 -13.42 33.89
N HIS A 89 -2.07 -12.95 34.80
CA HIS A 89 -3.10 -11.97 34.50
C HIS A 89 -2.55 -10.61 34.02
N GLY A 90 -1.39 -10.17 34.52
CA GLY A 90 -0.74 -8.94 34.10
C GLY A 90 -0.27 -9.04 32.66
N LEU A 91 0.51 -10.08 32.36
CA LEU A 91 0.99 -10.39 31.02
C LEU A 91 -0.17 -10.61 30.03
N ASN A 92 -1.21 -11.33 30.46
CA ASN A 92 -2.39 -11.60 29.66
C ASN A 92 -3.16 -10.32 29.29
N ARG A 93 -3.19 -9.30 30.16
CA ARG A 93 -3.78 -7.99 29.83
C ARG A 93 -2.90 -7.20 28.86
N ALA A 94 -1.59 -7.15 29.09
CA ALA A 94 -0.65 -6.42 28.24
C ALA A 94 -0.64 -6.97 26.79
N MET A 95 -0.71 -8.29 26.64
CA MET A 95 -0.74 -8.92 25.32
C MET A 95 -2.09 -8.81 24.61
N TYR A 96 -3.16 -8.33 25.25
CA TYR A 96 -4.47 -8.25 24.61
C TYR A 96 -4.57 -7.01 23.71
N SER A 97 -4.67 -7.23 22.40
CA SER A 97 -4.93 -6.16 21.44
C SER A 97 -6.44 -5.92 21.33
N VAL A 98 -6.88 -4.71 21.67
CA VAL A 98 -8.28 -4.28 21.50
C VAL A 98 -8.68 -4.27 20.03
N GLN A 99 -7.79 -3.80 19.15
CA GLN A 99 -8.03 -3.70 17.71
C GLN A 99 -8.26 -5.08 17.07
N LYS A 100 -7.43 -6.07 17.43
CA LYS A 100 -7.53 -7.44 16.89
C LYS A 100 -8.45 -8.35 17.71
N LYS A 101 -8.92 -7.87 18.86
CA LYS A 101 -9.74 -8.60 19.85
C LYS A 101 -9.11 -9.94 20.27
N ARG A 102 -7.77 -10.02 20.29
CA ARG A 102 -6.99 -11.25 20.50
C ARG A 102 -5.67 -10.94 21.21
N HIS A 103 -5.12 -11.95 21.88
CA HIS A 103 -3.79 -11.92 22.47
C HIS A 103 -2.72 -12.04 21.40
N LEU A 104 -1.77 -11.10 21.42
CA LEU A 104 -0.64 -11.06 20.51
C LEU A 104 0.55 -10.34 21.13
N VAL A 105 1.72 -10.56 20.55
CA VAL A 105 2.88 -9.69 20.70
C VAL A 105 3.16 -9.02 19.36
N LYS A 106 3.69 -7.81 19.40
CA LYS A 106 4.00 -7.00 18.23
C LYS A 106 5.49 -7.02 17.93
N PHE A 107 5.83 -6.81 16.67
CA PHE A 107 7.18 -6.56 16.20
C PHE A 107 7.12 -5.41 15.19
N MET A 108 8.15 -4.59 15.15
CA MET A 108 8.31 -3.52 14.18
C MET A 108 9.27 -3.97 13.10
N SER A 109 8.77 -4.17 11.89
CA SER A 109 9.60 -4.51 10.74
C SER A 109 10.07 -3.23 10.05
N LEU A 110 11.38 -3.16 9.82
CA LEU A 110 12.04 -2.11 9.05
C LEU A 110 12.40 -2.70 7.69
N VAL A 111 11.86 -2.13 6.61
CA VAL A 111 11.95 -2.71 5.27
C VAL A 111 12.36 -1.64 4.25
N LEU A 112 13.25 -2.01 3.33
CA LEU A 112 13.66 -1.15 2.22
C LEU A 112 12.66 -1.27 1.04
N PRO A 113 12.63 -0.31 0.09
CA PRO A 113 11.54 -0.21 -0.89
C PRO A 113 11.31 -1.43 -1.80
N ASP A 114 12.33 -2.25 -2.03
CA ASP A 114 12.23 -3.49 -2.82
C ASP A 114 11.72 -4.71 -2.03
N GLY A 115 11.48 -4.56 -0.73
CA GLY A 115 11.01 -5.61 0.18
C GLY A 115 12.11 -6.27 0.99
N TYR A 116 13.36 -5.80 0.89
CA TYR A 116 14.44 -6.27 1.76
C TYR A 116 14.16 -5.90 3.22
N VAL A 117 14.07 -6.92 4.09
CA VAL A 117 13.87 -6.72 5.53
C VAL A 117 15.21 -6.34 6.16
N LEU A 118 15.35 -5.08 6.56
CA LEU A 118 16.51 -4.56 7.26
C LEU A 118 16.57 -5.07 8.69
N ASP A 119 15.45 -5.00 9.41
CA ASP A 119 15.35 -5.50 10.78
C ASP A 119 13.90 -5.88 11.13
N THR A 120 13.71 -6.64 12.21
CA THR A 120 12.42 -6.87 12.85
C THR A 120 12.59 -6.83 14.35
N ILE A 121 12.20 -5.70 14.94
CA ILE A 121 12.49 -5.33 16.32
C ILE A 121 11.32 -5.71 17.22
N GLY A 122 11.61 -6.25 18.40
CA GLY A 122 10.60 -6.63 19.40
C GLY A 122 11.07 -7.81 20.24
N PRO A 123 10.15 -8.48 20.97
CA PRO A 123 8.70 -8.26 20.97
C PRO A 123 8.26 -7.03 21.80
N PHE A 124 7.13 -6.45 21.40
CA PHE A 124 6.38 -5.44 22.17
C PHE A 124 4.99 -5.98 22.57
N TYR A 125 4.37 -5.37 23.57
CA TYR A 125 3.05 -5.80 24.03
C TYR A 125 1.93 -5.43 23.04
N GLY A 126 0.91 -6.28 22.97
CA GLY A 126 -0.18 -6.15 21.99
C GLY A 126 -1.12 -4.96 22.22
N ASN A 127 -1.10 -4.37 23.42
CA ASN A 127 -1.84 -3.17 23.76
C ASN A 127 -1.10 -1.85 23.41
N GLU A 128 0.16 -1.92 23.01
CA GLU A 128 0.93 -0.74 22.59
C GLU A 128 0.62 -0.38 21.15
N ASN A 129 0.47 0.91 20.86
CA ASN A 129 0.24 1.39 19.50
C ASN A 129 1.56 1.49 18.72
N ASP A 130 1.48 1.55 17.40
CA ASP A 130 2.67 1.44 16.56
C ASP A 130 3.54 2.69 16.61
N ALA A 131 2.94 3.88 16.75
CA ALA A 131 3.66 5.14 16.98
C ALA A 131 4.52 5.11 18.24
N LYS A 132 3.99 4.64 19.37
CA LYS A 132 4.70 4.53 20.65
C LYS A 132 5.82 3.50 20.59
N ILE A 133 5.60 2.38 19.91
CA ILE A 133 6.64 1.38 19.68
C ILE A 133 7.78 2.00 18.86
N CYS A 134 7.46 2.76 17.81
CA CYS A 134 8.43 3.47 16.99
C CYS A 134 9.24 4.49 17.83
N GLU A 135 8.56 5.29 18.66
CA GLU A 135 9.20 6.23 19.59
C GLU A 135 10.21 5.54 20.52
N GLN A 136 9.81 4.42 21.11
CA GLN A 136 10.67 3.64 21.99
C GLN A 136 11.90 3.11 21.23
N ILE A 137 11.73 2.63 20.00
CA ILE A 137 12.84 2.16 19.16
C ILE A 137 13.82 3.29 18.89
N LEU A 138 13.34 4.45 18.41
CA LEU A 138 14.19 5.60 18.09
C LEU A 138 14.93 6.14 19.32
N THR A 139 14.31 6.04 20.50
CA THR A 139 14.91 6.47 21.77
C THR A 139 15.96 5.50 22.28
N THR A 140 15.74 4.19 22.11
CA THR A 140 16.58 3.14 22.74
C THR A 140 17.64 2.57 21.81
N MET A 141 17.49 2.69 20.49
CA MET A 141 18.40 2.13 19.50
C MET A 141 19.22 3.23 18.84
N ASP A 142 20.21 3.75 19.58
CA ASP A 142 21.12 4.81 19.09
C ASP A 142 21.75 4.44 17.74
N ARG A 143 22.14 3.17 17.56
CA ARG A 143 22.72 2.69 16.30
C ARG A 143 21.79 2.87 15.10
N LEU A 144 20.49 2.62 15.25
CA LEU A 144 19.53 2.81 14.15
C LEU A 144 19.37 4.31 13.87
N ARG A 145 19.24 5.12 14.92
CA ARG A 145 19.09 6.58 14.81
C ARG A 145 20.32 7.23 14.16
N GLU A 146 21.52 6.79 14.52
CA GLU A 146 22.80 7.24 13.96
C GLU A 146 23.05 6.71 12.54
N TRP A 147 22.49 5.54 12.21
CA TRP A 147 22.58 4.99 10.88
C TRP A 147 21.73 5.77 9.88
N CYS A 148 20.60 6.36 10.31
CA CYS A 148 19.77 7.24 9.52
C CYS A 148 20.39 8.65 9.37
N ASN A 149 20.23 9.26 8.20
CA ASN A 149 20.68 10.62 7.91
C ASN A 149 19.50 11.59 7.93
N VAL A 150 19.81 12.87 8.12
CA VAL A 150 18.86 13.96 7.87
C VAL A 150 18.38 13.87 6.42
N ASN A 151 17.07 14.07 6.22
CA ASN A 151 16.31 13.91 4.97
C ASN A 151 16.13 12.47 4.49
N ASP A 152 16.53 11.45 5.25
CA ASP A 152 16.03 10.09 5.00
C ASP A 152 14.51 10.05 5.15
N VAL A 153 13.85 9.22 4.34
CA VAL A 153 12.40 9.17 4.22
C VAL A 153 11.81 8.01 5.01
N MET A 154 11.02 8.33 6.02
CA MET A 154 10.26 7.36 6.82
C MET A 154 8.90 7.15 6.19
N ILE A 155 8.70 5.98 5.57
CA ILE A 155 7.42 5.60 4.99
C ILE A 155 6.62 4.83 6.04
N VAL A 156 5.45 5.36 6.38
CA VAL A 156 4.60 4.80 7.43
C VAL A 156 3.14 4.74 7.01
N ASP A 157 2.39 3.83 7.63
CA ASP A 157 0.94 3.84 7.54
C ASP A 157 0.33 4.88 8.50
N ARG A 158 -0.99 4.96 8.46
CA ARG A 158 -1.77 5.92 9.25
C ARG A 158 -1.68 5.69 10.77
N GLY A 159 -1.33 4.50 11.23
CA GLY A 159 -1.14 4.16 12.64
C GLY A 159 0.05 4.85 13.31
N PHE A 160 0.95 5.44 12.51
CA PHE A 160 2.15 6.16 12.97
C PHE A 160 1.97 7.68 13.01
N ARG A 161 0.76 8.19 12.80
CA ARG A 161 0.51 9.65 12.78
C ARG A 161 1.15 10.38 13.97
N ASP A 162 1.07 9.79 15.16
CA ASP A 162 1.50 10.45 16.39
C ASP A 162 3.04 10.55 16.52
N ILE A 163 3.82 9.83 15.70
CA ILE A 163 5.30 9.89 15.70
C ILE A 163 5.89 10.84 14.64
N LEU A 164 5.05 11.41 13.76
CA LEU A 164 5.52 12.23 12.64
C LEU A 164 6.31 13.47 13.09
N ILE A 165 5.92 14.09 14.22
CA ILE A 165 6.64 15.25 14.79
C ILE A 165 8.04 14.83 15.22
N THR A 166 8.19 13.66 15.85
CA THR A 166 9.50 13.14 16.26
C THR A 166 10.38 12.81 15.07
N PHE A 167 9.82 12.30 13.97
CA PHE A 167 10.59 12.14 12.74
C PHE A 167 11.11 13.48 12.21
N GLU A 168 10.27 14.52 12.19
CA GLU A 168 10.66 15.87 11.78
C GLU A 168 11.76 16.45 12.70
N GLU A 169 11.63 16.29 14.02
CA GLU A 169 12.63 16.73 15.01
C GLU A 169 13.98 16.02 14.85
N LEU A 170 13.98 14.76 14.40
CA LEU A 170 15.18 14.00 14.06
C LEU A 170 15.71 14.34 12.65
N GLY A 171 15.03 15.22 11.92
CA GLY A 171 15.40 15.68 10.58
C GLY A 171 15.01 14.72 9.46
N PHE A 172 14.10 13.78 9.70
CA PHE A 172 13.62 12.85 8.67
C PHE A 172 12.42 13.42 7.91
N ASP A 173 12.32 13.12 6.62
CA ASP A 173 11.10 13.33 5.85
C ASP A 173 10.14 12.18 6.14
N SER A 174 8.84 12.47 6.21
CA SER A 174 7.83 11.47 6.51
C SER A 174 6.81 11.36 5.39
N LYS A 175 6.56 10.13 4.95
CA LYS A 175 5.59 9.82 3.90
C LYS A 175 4.50 8.92 4.44
N MET A 176 3.32 9.49 4.62
CA MET A 176 2.12 8.80 5.12
C MET A 176 0.92 9.09 4.20
N PRO A 177 0.10 8.08 3.84
CA PRO A 177 -1.12 8.32 3.08
C PRO A 177 -2.08 9.30 3.80
N ALA A 178 -2.51 10.35 3.08
CA ALA A 178 -3.29 11.46 3.61
C ALA A 178 -4.58 11.00 4.30
N TYR A 179 -5.03 11.72 5.33
CA TYR A 179 -6.35 11.51 5.93
C TYR A 179 -7.39 12.40 5.30
N LEU A 180 -8.62 11.89 5.23
CA LEU A 180 -9.73 12.74 4.81
C LEU A 180 -9.98 13.77 5.91
N ALA A 181 -9.82 15.05 5.58
CA ALA A 181 -10.05 16.14 6.52
C ALA A 181 -11.49 16.10 7.08
N ARG A 182 -11.66 16.60 8.31
CA ARG A 182 -12.97 16.58 8.98
C ARG A 182 -14.01 17.31 8.14
N ASN A 183 -15.19 16.71 8.00
CA ASN A 183 -16.31 17.21 7.18
C ASN A 183 -16.05 17.25 5.66
N MET A 184 -14.89 16.81 5.19
CA MET A 184 -14.64 16.66 3.76
C MET A 184 -15.15 15.30 3.27
N LYS A 185 -15.63 15.29 2.02
CA LYS A 185 -16.07 14.05 1.33
C LYS A 185 -15.01 13.49 0.39
N GLN A 186 -14.02 14.30 0.02
CA GLN A 186 -12.92 13.95 -0.89
C GLN A 186 -11.59 14.54 -0.43
N HIS A 187 -10.51 13.83 -0.74
CA HIS A 187 -9.15 14.34 -0.74
C HIS A 187 -8.95 15.36 -1.86
N THR A 188 -8.02 16.28 -1.67
CA THR A 188 -7.54 17.11 -2.78
C THR A 188 -6.81 16.24 -3.81
N ALA A 189 -6.63 16.75 -5.03
CA ALA A 189 -5.83 16.09 -6.05
C ALA A 189 -4.40 15.80 -5.55
N GLU A 190 -3.79 16.78 -4.88
CA GLU A 190 -2.45 16.68 -4.26
C GLU A 190 -2.39 15.55 -3.22
N GLU A 191 -3.24 15.57 -2.19
CA GLU A 191 -3.28 14.53 -1.15
C GLU A 191 -3.48 13.12 -1.72
N ALA A 192 -4.37 13.01 -2.72
CA ALA A 192 -4.66 11.74 -3.37
C ALA A 192 -3.47 11.27 -4.22
N ASN A 193 -2.83 12.17 -4.96
CA ASN A 193 -1.66 11.87 -5.77
C ASN A 193 -0.46 11.48 -4.90
N ASP A 194 -0.17 12.23 -3.84
CA ASP A 194 0.90 11.92 -2.87
C ASP A 194 0.72 10.53 -2.26
N SER A 195 -0.51 10.23 -1.81
CA SER A 195 -0.84 8.89 -1.30
C SER A 195 -0.56 7.79 -2.33
N HIS A 196 -0.80 8.06 -3.61
CA HIS A 196 -0.47 7.14 -4.69
C HIS A 196 1.04 7.03 -4.91
N LEU A 197 1.81 8.11 -4.91
CA LEU A 197 3.27 8.07 -5.02
C LEU A 197 3.91 7.22 -3.91
N ILE A 198 3.43 7.35 -2.68
CA ILE A 198 3.85 6.53 -1.53
C ILE A 198 3.61 5.05 -1.81
N ILE A 199 2.37 4.71 -2.16
CA ILE A 199 1.98 3.33 -2.49
C ILE A 199 2.84 2.80 -3.64
N SER A 200 3.11 3.64 -4.64
CA SER A 200 3.90 3.31 -5.83
C SER A 200 5.35 2.97 -5.51
N ALA A 201 5.98 3.75 -4.63
CA ALA A 201 7.35 3.54 -4.19
C ALA A 201 7.55 2.19 -3.47
N VAL A 202 6.51 1.71 -2.77
CA VAL A 202 6.57 0.47 -1.97
C VAL A 202 5.93 -0.75 -2.64
N LEU A 203 5.14 -0.58 -3.69
CA LEU A 203 4.35 -1.67 -4.32
C LEU A 203 5.19 -2.77 -5.00
N ASN A 204 6.50 -2.60 -5.14
CA ASN A 204 7.40 -3.64 -5.64
C ASN A 204 7.79 -4.70 -4.59
N ALA A 205 7.64 -4.40 -3.29
CA ALA A 205 8.04 -5.28 -2.21
C ALA A 205 7.08 -6.47 -1.97
N TYR A 206 5.77 -6.31 -2.23
CA TYR A 206 4.73 -7.22 -1.73
C TYR A 206 3.74 -7.74 -2.80
N ARG A 207 3.97 -7.43 -4.07
CA ARG A 207 3.16 -7.93 -5.20
C ARG A 207 4.12 -8.48 -6.26
N PRO A 208 3.91 -9.71 -6.78
CA PRO A 208 4.80 -10.26 -7.80
C PRO A 208 4.88 -9.30 -8.99
N ARG A 209 6.11 -9.08 -9.48
CA ARG A 209 6.38 -8.30 -10.70
C ARG A 209 5.54 -8.92 -11.82
N THR A 210 4.66 -8.14 -12.44
CA THR A 210 3.72 -8.71 -13.42
C THR A 210 4.33 -9.10 -14.74
N THR A 211 5.58 -8.71 -14.98
CA THR A 211 6.34 -9.09 -16.15
C THR A 211 7.77 -9.39 -15.73
N GLU A 212 8.31 -10.48 -16.26
CA GLU A 212 9.75 -10.76 -16.21
C GLU A 212 10.45 -9.60 -16.92
N SER A 213 11.31 -8.90 -16.17
CA SER A 213 12.06 -7.71 -16.58
C SER A 213 11.25 -6.64 -17.34
N VAL A 214 10.50 -5.79 -16.63
CA VAL A 214 10.26 -4.45 -17.19
C VAL A 214 11.61 -3.74 -17.24
N ASP A 215 12.03 -3.38 -18.46
CA ASP A 215 13.18 -2.52 -18.74
C ASP A 215 13.28 -1.38 -17.69
N PRO A 216 14.41 -1.25 -16.97
CA PRO A 216 14.62 -0.15 -16.02
C PRO A 216 14.35 1.23 -16.64
N GLN A 217 14.65 1.42 -17.92
CA GLN A 217 14.41 2.71 -18.59
C GLN A 217 12.91 2.97 -18.80
N ALA A 218 12.13 1.95 -19.18
CA ALA A 218 10.67 2.03 -19.22
C ALA A 218 10.05 2.32 -17.84
N GLN A 219 10.55 1.68 -16.77
CA GLN A 219 10.08 1.97 -15.40
C GLN A 219 10.41 3.40 -14.98
N LYS A 220 11.60 3.89 -15.31
CA LYS A 220 12.00 5.27 -15.02
C LYS A 220 11.13 6.28 -15.78
N THR A 221 10.88 6.03 -17.06
CA THR A 221 9.99 6.85 -17.88
C THR A 221 8.58 6.89 -17.28
N LEU A 222 8.06 5.74 -16.83
CA LEU A 222 6.76 5.67 -16.17
C LEU A 222 6.75 6.43 -14.83
N ALA A 223 7.79 6.30 -14.01
CA ALA A 223 7.93 7.05 -12.76
C ALA A 223 7.94 8.57 -13.02
N MET A 224 8.78 9.05 -13.94
CA MET A 224 8.82 10.47 -14.31
C MET A 224 7.47 10.99 -14.81
N SER A 225 6.80 10.24 -15.70
CA SER A 225 5.46 10.62 -16.20
C SER A 225 4.42 10.65 -15.08
N THR A 226 4.56 9.78 -14.07
CA THR A 226 3.68 9.70 -12.91
C THR A 226 3.85 10.94 -12.03
N GLU A 227 5.08 11.34 -11.75
CA GLU A 227 5.39 12.55 -10.98
C GLU A 227 4.89 13.82 -11.71
N GLN A 228 5.13 13.91 -13.03
CA GLN A 228 4.62 15.00 -13.86
C GLN A 228 3.09 15.07 -13.79
N ARG A 229 2.39 13.94 -13.94
CA ARG A 229 0.93 13.88 -13.81
C ARG A 229 0.46 14.25 -12.41
N ALA A 230 1.16 13.85 -11.36
CA ALA A 230 0.82 14.19 -9.97
C ALA A 230 0.78 15.71 -9.73
N ALA A 231 1.64 16.46 -10.43
CA ALA A 231 1.69 17.92 -10.39
C ALA A 231 0.65 18.62 -11.29
N MET A 232 0.00 17.89 -12.20
CA MET A 232 -1.01 18.48 -13.10
C MET A 232 -2.31 18.78 -12.37
N GLN A 233 -2.98 19.85 -12.81
CA GLN A 233 -4.33 20.15 -12.36
C GLN A 233 -5.34 19.25 -13.07
N ASN A 234 -6.37 18.80 -12.35
CA ASN A 234 -7.47 18.05 -12.93
C ASN A 234 -8.46 19.03 -13.60
N ASP A 235 -8.27 19.33 -14.88
CA ASP A 235 -9.14 20.25 -15.61
C ASP A 235 -10.57 19.72 -15.78
N LEU A 236 -10.74 18.39 -15.87
CA LEU A 236 -12.05 17.75 -15.91
C LEU A 236 -12.88 18.02 -14.64
N LYS A 237 -12.23 18.07 -13.46
CA LYS A 237 -12.86 18.51 -12.21
C LYS A 237 -13.45 19.91 -12.36
N LYS A 238 -12.67 20.89 -12.85
CA LYS A 238 -13.14 22.27 -13.05
C LYS A 238 -14.36 22.32 -13.97
N ARG A 239 -14.36 21.51 -15.03
CA ARG A 239 -15.49 21.39 -15.98
C ARG A 239 -16.75 20.81 -15.31
N VAL A 240 -16.60 19.79 -14.46
CA VAL A 240 -17.72 19.20 -13.71
C VAL A 240 -18.27 20.18 -12.67
N GLU A 241 -17.42 20.85 -11.90
CA GLU A 241 -17.81 21.78 -10.83
C GLU A 241 -18.42 23.08 -11.35
N SER A 242 -17.97 23.58 -12.50
CA SER A 242 -18.59 24.72 -13.18
C SER A 242 -20.01 24.44 -13.72
N GLY A 243 -20.50 23.19 -13.63
CA GLY A 243 -21.83 22.80 -14.09
C GLY A 243 -21.94 22.51 -15.58
N LYS A 244 -20.87 22.71 -16.37
CA LYS A 244 -20.82 22.45 -17.84
C LYS A 244 -21.10 20.99 -18.22
N LEU A 245 -20.94 20.07 -17.27
CA LEU A 245 -21.14 18.63 -17.44
C LEU A 245 -22.29 18.08 -16.57
N SER A 246 -23.23 18.94 -16.16
CA SER A 246 -24.37 18.55 -15.34
C SER A 246 -25.30 17.54 -16.03
N SER A 247 -26.18 16.89 -15.25
CA SER A 247 -27.22 16.00 -15.78
C SER A 247 -28.20 16.67 -16.72
N LYS A 248 -28.32 18.01 -16.67
CA LYS A 248 -29.16 18.81 -17.58
C LYS A 248 -28.52 19.08 -18.94
N SER A 249 -27.27 18.65 -19.13
CA SER A 249 -26.61 18.72 -20.44
C SER A 249 -27.14 17.60 -21.35
N ASN A 250 -27.03 17.76 -22.67
CA ASN A 250 -27.41 16.70 -23.61
C ASN A 250 -26.41 15.54 -23.51
N TRP A 251 -26.88 14.38 -23.08
CA TRP A 251 -26.13 13.12 -23.00
C TRP A 251 -26.97 12.03 -23.65
N GLU A 252 -26.32 11.16 -24.43
CA GLU A 252 -26.95 10.06 -25.16
C GLU A 252 -26.28 8.75 -24.76
N LYS A 253 -27.05 7.66 -24.66
CA LYS A 253 -26.48 6.35 -24.33
C LYS A 253 -25.65 5.84 -25.50
N ILE A 254 -24.55 5.14 -25.20
CA ILE A 254 -23.67 4.59 -26.25
C ILE A 254 -24.36 3.60 -27.21
N ASN A 255 -25.46 2.98 -26.80
CA ASN A 255 -26.22 2.05 -27.66
C ASN A 255 -27.06 2.78 -28.72
N GLU A 256 -27.22 4.10 -28.58
CA GLU A 256 -28.10 4.93 -29.40
C GLU A 256 -27.29 5.88 -30.32
N ALA A 257 -25.96 5.79 -30.32
CA ALA A 257 -25.07 6.68 -31.06
C ALA A 257 -23.78 5.98 -31.51
N ASP A 258 -23.22 6.43 -32.64
CA ASP A 258 -21.89 6.01 -33.09
C ASP A 258 -20.81 6.59 -32.15
N PHE A 259 -19.91 5.72 -31.70
CA PHE A 259 -18.92 6.06 -30.68
C PHE A 259 -17.56 5.41 -30.96
N ASP A 260 -16.53 6.24 -30.95
CA ASP A 260 -15.13 5.81 -31.03
C ASP A 260 -14.43 5.97 -29.68
N PHE A 261 -13.64 4.96 -29.31
CA PHE A 261 -12.76 4.97 -28.14
C PHE A 261 -11.37 4.47 -28.56
N PRO A 262 -10.27 5.01 -27.97
CA PRO A 262 -8.94 4.56 -28.31
C PRO A 262 -8.74 3.09 -27.96
N LEU A 263 -8.03 2.37 -28.83
CA LEU A 263 -7.56 1.03 -28.53
C LEU A 263 -6.40 1.15 -27.53
N LEU A 264 -6.57 0.58 -26.35
CA LEU A 264 -5.56 0.57 -25.29
C LEU A 264 -4.93 -0.81 -25.22
N ASP A 265 -3.61 -0.87 -25.30
CA ASP A 265 -2.87 -2.11 -25.06
C ASP A 265 -2.64 -2.36 -23.56
N LEU A 266 -1.95 -3.45 -23.23
CA LEU A 266 -1.69 -3.78 -21.82
C LEU A 266 -0.76 -2.78 -21.14
N ASP A 267 0.16 -2.15 -21.88
CA ASP A 267 1.11 -1.18 -21.36
C ASP A 267 0.40 0.16 -21.09
N ASP A 268 -0.49 0.58 -21.98
CA ASP A 268 -1.41 1.70 -21.76
C ASP A 268 -2.21 1.50 -20.48
N LEU A 269 -2.86 0.33 -20.33
CA LEU A 269 -3.65 0.00 -19.16
C LEU A 269 -2.79 -0.08 -17.89
N CYS A 270 -1.57 -0.62 -17.96
CA CYS A 270 -0.66 -0.68 -16.82
C CYS A 270 -0.17 0.71 -16.38
N SER A 271 0.15 1.59 -17.33
CA SER A 271 0.50 2.99 -17.07
C SER A 271 -0.67 3.71 -16.39
N LEU A 272 -1.87 3.49 -16.93
CA LEU A 272 -3.08 4.19 -16.53
C LEU A 272 -3.67 3.75 -15.20
N PHE A 273 -3.67 2.45 -14.96
CA PHE A 273 -4.20 1.85 -13.74
C PHE A 273 -3.18 1.82 -12.62
N PHE A 274 -1.96 2.25 -12.94
CA PHE A 274 -0.82 2.18 -12.06
C PHE A 274 -0.60 0.73 -11.62
N ARG A 275 -0.28 -0.12 -12.59
CA ARG A 275 -0.10 -1.60 -12.55
C ARG A 275 -1.39 -2.41 -12.70
N VAL A 276 -1.20 -3.73 -12.68
CA VAL A 276 -2.25 -4.73 -12.92
C VAL A 276 -3.26 -4.92 -11.81
N TYR A 277 -3.11 -4.28 -10.64
CA TYR A 277 -4.01 -4.56 -9.52
C TYR A 277 -5.45 -4.14 -9.82
N GLN A 278 -5.64 -2.93 -10.37
CA GLN A 278 -6.96 -2.51 -10.81
C GLN A 278 -7.43 -3.30 -12.04
N LEU A 279 -6.51 -3.70 -12.93
CA LEU A 279 -6.83 -4.55 -14.10
C LEU A 279 -7.37 -5.92 -13.68
N LYS A 280 -6.75 -6.56 -12.69
CA LYS A 280 -7.21 -7.85 -12.15
C LYS A 280 -8.58 -7.73 -11.49
N GLN A 281 -8.89 -6.58 -10.88
CA GLN A 281 -10.18 -6.33 -10.25
C GLN A 281 -11.25 -5.91 -11.24
N SER A 282 -10.90 -5.21 -12.33
CA SER A 282 -11.86 -4.60 -13.26
C SER A 282 -12.83 -5.64 -13.78
N ARG A 283 -12.36 -6.82 -14.23
CA ARG A 283 -13.24 -7.88 -14.74
C ARG A 283 -14.36 -8.28 -13.77
N SER A 284 -14.02 -8.60 -12.52
CA SER A 284 -15.02 -8.95 -11.50
C SER A 284 -15.90 -7.76 -11.13
N TYR A 285 -15.33 -6.56 -11.10
CA TYR A 285 -16.04 -5.34 -10.76
C TYR A 285 -17.06 -4.96 -11.84
N THR A 286 -16.69 -5.12 -13.12
CA THR A 286 -17.57 -4.89 -14.27
C THR A 286 -18.71 -5.89 -14.29
N ALA A 287 -18.44 -7.18 -14.08
CA ALA A 287 -19.49 -8.22 -14.02
C ALA A 287 -20.57 -7.89 -12.97
N GLU A 288 -20.17 -7.51 -11.75
CA GLU A 288 -21.13 -7.11 -10.70
C GLU A 288 -22.05 -5.95 -11.10
N HIS A 289 -21.58 -5.03 -11.95
CA HIS A 289 -22.38 -3.86 -12.35
C HIS A 289 -23.21 -4.11 -13.62
N LEU A 290 -22.82 -5.06 -14.45
CA LEU A 290 -23.58 -5.48 -15.63
C LEU A 290 -24.82 -6.31 -15.24
N ASP A 291 -24.74 -7.06 -14.13
CA ASP A 291 -25.80 -7.97 -13.69
C ASP A 291 -26.95 -7.27 -12.90
N ASP A 292 -26.75 -6.04 -12.41
CA ASP A 292 -27.67 -5.34 -11.49
C ASP A 292 -28.57 -4.27 -12.16
N ASP A 293 -29.89 -4.50 -12.13
CA ASP A 293 -31.00 -3.53 -12.24
C ASP A 293 -30.99 -2.49 -13.40
N GLY A 294 -30.14 -2.61 -14.41
CA GLY A 294 -30.04 -1.65 -15.53
C GLY A 294 -29.51 -0.26 -15.13
N ASN A 295 -28.73 -0.18 -14.05
CA ASN A 295 -28.23 1.10 -13.51
C ASN A 295 -26.79 1.44 -13.90
N TYR A 296 -26.13 0.57 -14.67
CA TYR A 296 -24.83 0.80 -15.28
C TYR A 296 -25.04 1.13 -16.76
N TYR A 297 -24.82 2.38 -17.12
CA TYR A 297 -24.90 2.83 -18.52
C TYR A 297 -23.85 3.91 -18.77
N ILE A 298 -23.27 3.85 -19.96
CA ILE A 298 -22.31 4.83 -20.45
C ILE A 298 -23.05 5.80 -21.36
N GLU A 299 -22.78 7.08 -21.18
CA GLU A 299 -23.33 8.16 -21.98
C GLU A 299 -22.22 8.99 -22.60
N ILE A 300 -22.48 9.50 -23.80
CA ILE A 300 -21.60 10.37 -24.57
C ILE A 300 -22.26 11.71 -24.80
N LYS A 301 -21.46 12.71 -25.20
CA LYS A 301 -21.98 13.98 -25.71
C LYS A 301 -22.02 13.96 -27.23
N PRO A 302 -23.12 14.39 -27.88
CA PRO A 302 -23.24 14.39 -29.34
C PRO A 302 -22.19 15.23 -30.08
N TYR A 303 -21.67 16.27 -29.42
CA TYR A 303 -20.73 17.24 -30.01
C TYR A 303 -19.33 17.20 -29.37
N GLU A 304 -19.09 16.26 -28.44
CA GLU A 304 -17.81 16.14 -27.73
C GLU A 304 -17.40 14.67 -27.68
N HIS A 305 -16.78 14.19 -28.76
CA HIS A 305 -16.34 12.81 -28.96
C HIS A 305 -15.04 12.46 -28.22
N SER A 306 -14.71 13.20 -27.16
CA SER A 306 -13.52 12.99 -26.32
C SER A 306 -13.88 12.79 -24.86
N LEU A 307 -15.17 12.63 -24.54
CA LEU A 307 -15.67 12.55 -23.17
C LEU A 307 -16.81 11.54 -23.06
N ILE A 308 -16.63 10.58 -22.17
CA ILE A 308 -17.71 9.70 -21.70
C ILE A 308 -18.03 9.98 -20.24
N ARG A 309 -19.26 9.65 -19.85
CA ARG A 309 -19.61 9.48 -18.44
C ARG A 309 -20.34 8.17 -18.20
N CYS A 310 -20.23 7.65 -16.99
CA CYS A 310 -20.95 6.46 -16.58
C CYS A 310 -21.66 6.70 -15.25
N ALA A 311 -22.90 6.26 -15.15
CA ALA A 311 -23.60 6.15 -13.87
C ALA A 311 -23.18 4.85 -13.19
N ILE A 312 -22.60 4.95 -11.99
CA ILE A 312 -22.15 3.79 -11.21
C ILE A 312 -22.64 3.88 -9.76
N ARG A 313 -23.01 2.72 -9.20
CA ARG A 313 -23.38 2.60 -7.77
C ARG A 313 -22.14 2.28 -6.94
N THR A 314 -22.15 2.70 -5.67
CA THR A 314 -21.08 2.29 -4.75
C THR A 314 -21.40 0.95 -4.10
N ARG A 315 -20.39 0.09 -3.94
CA ARG A 315 -20.49 -1.13 -3.11
C ARG A 315 -20.86 -0.88 -1.65
N HIS A 316 -20.67 0.34 -1.14
CA HIS A 316 -20.90 0.68 0.27
C HIS A 316 -22.30 1.21 0.58
N SER A 317 -23.11 1.50 -0.44
CA SER A 317 -24.48 1.98 -0.26
C SER A 317 -25.31 1.73 -1.52
N HIS A 318 -26.43 1.01 -1.36
CA HIS A 318 -27.39 0.74 -2.44
C HIS A 318 -28.12 2.00 -2.93
N SER A 319 -28.09 3.11 -2.19
CA SER A 319 -28.89 4.31 -2.49
C SER A 319 -28.15 5.39 -3.29
N THR A 320 -26.81 5.38 -3.32
CA THR A 320 -26.04 6.51 -3.87
C THR A 320 -25.40 6.19 -5.22
N LYS A 321 -25.82 6.93 -6.25
CA LYS A 321 -25.24 6.89 -7.60
C LYS A 321 -24.21 8.00 -7.77
N TYR A 322 -23.09 7.67 -8.40
CA TYR A 322 -22.07 8.62 -8.79
C TYR A 322 -21.93 8.62 -10.30
N TYR A 323 -21.70 9.79 -10.87
CA TYR A 323 -21.20 9.89 -12.22
C TYR A 323 -19.68 9.85 -12.21
N VAL A 324 -19.15 9.08 -13.14
CA VAL A 324 -17.73 9.01 -13.47
C VAL A 324 -17.53 9.65 -14.82
N TRP A 325 -16.56 10.53 -14.96
CA TRP A 325 -16.20 11.12 -16.24
C TRP A 325 -14.81 10.65 -16.65
N VAL A 326 -14.66 10.25 -17.91
CA VAL A 326 -13.39 9.84 -18.52
C VAL A 326 -13.20 10.64 -19.80
N GLU A 327 -12.17 11.48 -19.81
CA GLU A 327 -11.75 12.26 -20.97
C GLU A 327 -10.58 11.55 -21.65
N TYR A 328 -10.71 11.35 -22.96
CA TYR A 328 -9.81 10.55 -23.77
C TYR A 328 -9.44 11.24 -25.08
N SER A 329 -8.48 10.68 -25.80
CA SER A 329 -7.96 11.23 -27.05
C SER A 329 -7.90 10.16 -28.12
N LEU A 330 -8.57 10.40 -29.25
CA LEU A 330 -8.45 9.56 -30.44
C LEU A 330 -7.23 9.91 -31.29
N ARG A 331 -6.63 11.09 -31.07
CA ARG A 331 -5.50 11.61 -31.86
C ARG A 331 -4.15 11.43 -31.19
N ASP A 332 -4.16 11.38 -29.86
CA ASP A 332 -2.95 11.28 -29.06
C ASP A 332 -2.81 9.83 -28.62
N THR A 333 -2.03 9.06 -29.36
CA THR A 333 -1.77 7.65 -29.07
C THR A 333 -0.72 7.47 -27.97
N SER A 334 -0.03 8.55 -27.55
CA SER A 334 0.93 8.50 -26.44
C SER A 334 0.25 8.69 -25.08
N GLU A 335 -0.88 9.39 -25.05
CA GLU A 335 -1.74 9.54 -23.89
C GLU A 335 -3.22 9.39 -24.28
N PRO A 336 -3.65 8.16 -24.60
CA PRO A 336 -4.99 7.92 -25.12
C PRO A 336 -6.08 8.20 -24.08
N THR A 337 -5.77 8.21 -22.78
CA THR A 337 -6.68 8.77 -21.78
C THR A 337 -6.06 9.88 -20.96
N LYS A 338 -6.65 11.08 -21.06
CA LYS A 338 -6.06 12.33 -20.60
C LYS A 338 -6.39 12.67 -19.15
N CYS A 339 -7.65 12.50 -18.74
CA CYS A 339 -8.11 12.91 -17.42
C CYS A 339 -9.32 12.08 -16.98
N ARG A 340 -9.46 11.87 -15.67
CA ARG A 340 -10.68 11.30 -15.08
C ARG A 340 -11.13 12.14 -13.91
N HIS A 341 -12.43 12.16 -13.68
CA HIS A 341 -12.99 12.79 -12.49
C HIS A 341 -14.13 11.96 -11.92
N LEU A 342 -14.18 11.91 -10.60
CA LEU A 342 -15.22 11.25 -9.82
C LEU A 342 -15.47 12.06 -8.55
N LYS A 343 -16.72 12.05 -8.07
CA LYS A 343 -17.11 12.67 -6.79
C LYS A 343 -16.87 11.77 -5.56
N PHE A 344 -16.01 10.75 -5.69
CA PHE A 344 -15.67 9.80 -4.61
C PHE A 344 -14.39 10.23 -3.87
N LYS A 345 -14.11 9.67 -2.68
CA LYS A 345 -13.04 10.11 -1.76
C LYS A 345 -11.68 10.41 -2.40
N SER A 346 -11.30 9.74 -3.49
CA SER A 346 -10.01 9.94 -4.19
C SER A 346 -10.18 10.24 -5.69
N GLY A 347 -11.34 10.78 -6.09
CA GLY A 347 -11.73 10.99 -7.49
C GLY A 347 -11.19 12.25 -8.14
N GLU A 348 -10.39 13.05 -7.41
CA GLU A 348 -9.70 14.23 -7.95
C GLU A 348 -8.30 13.93 -8.48
N ARG A 349 -7.77 12.74 -8.18
CA ARG A 349 -6.41 12.35 -8.57
C ARG A 349 -6.22 12.35 -10.09
N THR A 350 -5.00 12.65 -10.50
CA THR A 350 -4.52 12.60 -11.89
C THR A 350 -3.63 11.37 -12.14
N VAL A 351 -3.15 10.73 -11.07
CA VAL A 351 -2.36 9.49 -11.14
C VAL A 351 -3.20 8.26 -10.82
N GLY A 352 -3.04 7.21 -11.63
CA GLY A 352 -3.75 5.94 -11.45
C GLY A 352 -5.27 6.09 -11.60
N CYS A 353 -6.01 5.02 -11.30
CA CYS A 353 -7.48 5.05 -11.41
C CYS A 353 -8.12 4.20 -10.31
N CYS A 354 -9.38 4.48 -9.97
CA CYS A 354 -10.12 3.65 -9.03
C CYS A 354 -10.84 2.53 -9.76
N ALA A 355 -11.31 1.51 -9.04
CA ALA A 355 -12.03 0.39 -9.61
C ALA A 355 -13.21 0.82 -10.50
N HIS A 356 -13.94 1.90 -10.15
CA HIS A 356 -15.00 2.45 -11.01
C HIS A 356 -14.49 2.87 -12.40
N VAL A 357 -13.36 3.57 -12.47
CA VAL A 357 -12.79 4.03 -13.73
C VAL A 357 -12.21 2.85 -14.50
N ALA A 358 -11.52 1.93 -13.81
CA ALA A 358 -10.99 0.72 -14.42
C ALA A 358 -12.11 -0.13 -15.05
N CYS A 359 -13.27 -0.22 -14.39
CA CYS A 359 -14.46 -0.93 -14.85
C CYS A 359 -15.08 -0.33 -16.13
N ILE A 360 -15.04 1.00 -16.27
CA ILE A 360 -15.58 1.69 -17.47
C ILE A 360 -14.66 1.50 -18.68
N ILE A 361 -13.35 1.40 -18.45
CA ILE A 361 -12.34 1.27 -19.50
C ILE A 361 -12.12 -0.19 -19.92
N TRP A 362 -12.32 -1.13 -18.99
CA TRP A 362 -12.29 -2.57 -19.24
C TRP A 362 -13.56 -3.04 -19.95
#